data_AF-A0ABD1AXQ3-F1
#
_entry.id   AF-A0ABD1AXQ3-F1
#
_cell.length_a   1.000
_cell.length_b   1.000
_cell.length_c   1.000
_cell.angle_alpha   90.00
_cell.angle_beta   90.00
_cell.angle_gamma   90.00
#
_symmetry.space_group_name_H-M   'P 1'
#
loop_
_entity.id
_entity.type
_entity.pdbx_description
1 polymer ?
#
loop_
_entity_poly.entity_id
_entity_poly.type
_entity_poly.pdbx_seq_one_letter_code
_entity_poly.pdbx_strand_id
1 'polypeptide(L)'
;MDSKKPERNNKSESSTKSTDYPGMWRILTNPDDCSIYRVPDYLRQVNPEAYTPQLVLLGPLNHSLKSQALKSLGDITDKKSMGYLNLEEHKKIYLEKFKQEVGDLAIYRRIIKEDEVKIRECYSESTAWIKSPEFVEMILRDCVFVLQFILMAFDQPQGKTGDPLMDQPGLTYTVRSDLILLENQLPYFIL
;
A
#
# COMPACT_ATOMS: atom_id res chain seq x y z
N MET A 1 35.16 -56.76 -3.25
CA MET A 1 34.83 -56.00 -4.47
C MET A 1 33.41 -55.51 -4.28
N ASP A 2 33.26 -54.39 -3.60
CA ASP A 2 31.97 -53.80 -3.21
C ASP A 2 31.51 -52.83 -4.30
N SER A 3 30.46 -53.19 -5.02
CA SER A 3 29.81 -52.32 -6.01
C SER A 3 28.70 -51.51 -5.34
N LYS A 4 29.07 -50.35 -4.77
CA LYS A 4 28.10 -49.32 -4.33
C LYS A 4 27.45 -48.67 -5.56
N LYS A 5 26.14 -48.85 -5.67
CA LYS A 5 25.24 -48.15 -6.61
C LYS A 5 25.05 -46.71 -6.09
N PRO A 6 25.18 -45.66 -6.92
CA PRO A 6 24.97 -44.30 -6.43
C PRO A 6 23.47 -43.99 -6.35
N GLU A 7 23.02 -43.58 -5.17
CA GLU A 7 21.71 -42.96 -4.94
C GLU A 7 21.65 -41.62 -5.68
N ARG A 8 20.69 -41.48 -6.60
CA ARG A 8 20.34 -40.19 -7.20
C ARG A 8 19.49 -39.40 -6.20
N ASN A 9 20.14 -38.51 -5.46
CA ASN A 9 19.49 -37.45 -4.70
C ASN A 9 18.91 -36.41 -5.69
N ASN A 10 17.64 -36.54 -6.05
CA ASN A 10 16.89 -35.44 -6.69
C ASN A 10 16.35 -34.50 -5.60
N LYS A 11 17.22 -33.63 -5.08
CA LYS A 11 16.78 -32.38 -4.46
C LYS A 11 16.67 -31.33 -5.56
N SER A 12 15.49 -31.17 -6.14
CA SER A 12 15.14 -29.93 -6.84
C SER A 12 14.73 -28.89 -5.80
N GLU A 13 15.72 -28.36 -5.07
CA GLU A 13 15.55 -27.09 -4.35
C GLU A 13 15.58 -25.97 -5.41
N SER A 14 14.41 -25.65 -5.94
CA SER A 14 14.16 -24.42 -6.69
C SER A 14 14.29 -23.23 -5.73
N SER A 15 15.52 -22.87 -5.40
CA SER A 15 15.86 -21.62 -4.72
C SER A 15 15.79 -20.46 -5.71
N THR A 16 14.58 -20.09 -6.14
CA THR A 16 14.37 -18.75 -6.69
C THR A 16 14.53 -17.76 -5.56
N LYS A 17 15.77 -17.25 -5.40
CA LYS A 17 16.06 -16.08 -4.56
C LYS A 17 15.06 -15.00 -4.93
N SER A 18 14.13 -14.68 -4.03
CA SER A 18 13.20 -13.58 -4.21
C SER A 18 14.01 -12.30 -4.39
N THR A 19 13.66 -11.49 -5.38
CA THR A 19 14.30 -10.20 -5.62
C THR A 19 13.96 -9.25 -4.46
N ASP A 20 14.92 -9.03 -3.58
CA ASP A 20 14.83 -8.27 -2.31
C ASP A 20 14.87 -6.74 -2.49
N TYR A 21 14.55 -6.21 -3.67
CA TYR A 21 14.66 -4.77 -3.95
C TYR A 21 13.34 -4.18 -4.48
N PRO A 22 12.96 -2.96 -4.04
CA PRO A 22 11.83 -2.21 -4.60
C PRO A 22 12.00 -1.98 -6.12
N GLY A 23 10.89 -2.00 -6.86
CA GLY A 23 10.88 -1.75 -8.31
C GLY A 23 11.21 -2.95 -9.20
N MET A 24 11.63 -4.08 -8.61
CA MET A 24 11.87 -5.30 -9.40
C MET A 24 10.56 -5.95 -9.82
N TRP A 25 10.48 -6.33 -11.10
CA TRP A 25 9.30 -7.03 -11.61
C TRP A 25 9.22 -8.44 -11.03
N ARG A 26 8.00 -8.90 -10.81
CA ARG A 26 7.73 -10.27 -10.38
C ARG A 26 7.35 -11.12 -11.59
N ILE A 27 7.84 -12.37 -11.62
CA ILE A 27 7.24 -13.41 -12.46
C ILE A 27 5.98 -13.89 -11.75
N LEU A 28 4.82 -13.57 -12.33
CA LEU A 28 3.52 -13.92 -11.76
C LEU A 28 3.25 -15.41 -11.94
N THR A 29 2.87 -16.05 -10.84
CA THR A 29 2.40 -17.44 -10.79
C THR A 29 1.00 -17.57 -11.39
N ASN A 30 0.16 -16.55 -11.19
CA ASN A 30 -1.13 -16.40 -11.84
C ASN A 30 -1.26 -14.97 -12.43
N PRO A 31 -1.08 -14.80 -13.75
CA PRO A 31 -1.19 -13.48 -14.38
C PRO A 31 -2.55 -12.81 -14.20
N ASP A 32 -3.63 -13.59 -14.05
CA ASP A 32 -4.99 -13.08 -13.92
C ASP A 32 -5.23 -12.37 -12.57
N ASP A 33 -4.39 -12.61 -11.57
CA ASP A 33 -4.52 -11.98 -10.25
C ASP A 33 -3.85 -10.59 -10.18
N CYS A 34 -2.99 -10.26 -11.14
CA CYS A 34 -2.30 -8.97 -11.18
C CYS A 34 -3.21 -7.86 -11.70
N SER A 35 -3.38 -6.81 -10.89
CA SER A 35 -4.33 -5.73 -11.17
C SER A 35 -3.78 -4.32 -10.89
N ILE A 36 -2.59 -4.21 -10.29
CA ILE A 36 -1.98 -2.94 -9.88
C ILE A 36 -0.61 -2.80 -10.57
N TYR A 37 -0.54 -1.79 -11.44
CA TYR A 37 0.56 -1.60 -12.39
C TYR A 37 1.21 -0.23 -12.21
N ARG A 38 2.49 -0.14 -12.60
CA ARG A 38 3.11 1.16 -12.88
C ARG A 38 2.57 1.75 -14.16
N VAL A 39 2.42 3.07 -14.15
CA VAL A 39 2.19 3.86 -15.35
C VAL A 39 3.46 3.78 -16.20
N PRO A 40 3.36 3.41 -17.49
CA PRO A 40 4.50 3.39 -18.39
C PRO A 40 5.26 4.71 -18.41
N ASP A 41 6.60 4.63 -18.43
CA ASP A 41 7.48 5.81 -18.33
C ASP A 41 7.20 6.84 -19.42
N TYR A 42 6.87 6.42 -20.64
CA TYR A 42 6.57 7.36 -21.73
C TYR A 42 5.30 8.19 -21.45
N LEU A 43 4.31 7.64 -20.74
CA LEU A 43 3.14 8.41 -20.30
C LEU A 43 3.50 9.34 -19.14
N ARG A 44 4.29 8.82 -18.19
CA ARG A 44 4.75 9.59 -17.03
C ARG A 44 5.62 10.79 -17.43
N GLN A 45 6.44 10.67 -18.47
CA GLN A 45 7.28 11.75 -18.99
C GLN A 45 6.48 12.97 -19.49
N VAL A 46 5.25 12.76 -19.99
CA VAL A 46 4.39 13.85 -20.46
C VAL A 46 3.92 14.72 -19.30
N ASN A 47 3.52 14.10 -18.19
CA ASN A 47 3.12 14.80 -16.97
C ASN A 47 3.37 13.93 -15.72
N PRO A 48 4.53 14.04 -15.06
CA PRO A 48 4.86 13.22 -13.90
C PRO A 48 3.91 13.43 -12.71
N GLU A 49 3.38 14.64 -12.55
CA GLU A 49 2.52 15.01 -11.43
C GLU A 49 1.13 14.38 -11.53
N ALA A 50 0.65 14.10 -12.75
CA ALA A 50 -0.63 13.42 -12.97
C ALA A 50 -0.66 11.97 -12.47
N TYR A 51 0.51 11.36 -12.24
CA TYR A 51 0.65 9.96 -11.82
C TYR A 51 1.38 9.81 -10.48
N THR A 52 1.70 10.92 -9.83
CA THR A 52 2.36 10.91 -8.53
C THR A 52 1.31 11.33 -7.50
N PRO A 53 1.07 10.55 -6.44
CA PRO A 53 0.15 10.97 -5.39
C PRO A 53 0.55 12.33 -4.81
N GLN A 54 -0.41 13.14 -4.44
CA GLN A 54 -0.16 14.51 -3.96
C GLN A 54 -0.25 14.62 -2.43
N LEU A 55 -0.92 13.67 -1.78
CA LEU A 55 -1.13 13.64 -0.33
C LEU A 55 -1.22 12.22 0.24
N VAL A 56 -1.88 11.28 -0.44
CA VAL A 56 -2.15 9.92 0.06
C VAL A 56 -1.23 8.91 -0.59
N LEU A 57 -0.39 8.25 0.20
CA LEU A 57 0.40 7.11 -0.26
C LEU A 57 -0.29 5.82 0.17
N LEU A 58 -0.80 5.02 -0.76
CA LEU A 58 -1.40 3.72 -0.51
C LEU A 58 -0.51 2.60 -1.03
N GLY A 59 -0.51 1.50 -0.27
CA GLY A 59 0.13 0.27 -0.66
C GLY A 59 1.67 0.36 -0.78
N PRO A 60 2.29 -0.70 -1.29
CA PRO A 60 3.74 -0.87 -1.32
C PRO A 60 4.45 -0.02 -2.37
N LEU A 61 3.77 0.35 -3.48
CA LEU A 61 4.42 0.97 -4.64
C LEU A 61 4.93 2.39 -4.36
N ASN A 62 4.43 3.05 -3.32
CA ASN A 62 4.85 4.42 -2.97
C ASN A 62 5.91 4.47 -1.86
N HIS A 63 6.59 3.35 -1.58
CA HIS A 63 7.59 3.28 -0.51
C HIS A 63 8.76 4.25 -0.67
N SER A 64 9.23 4.48 -1.91
CA SER A 64 10.32 5.43 -2.17
C SER A 64 9.94 6.85 -1.75
N LEU A 65 8.71 7.30 -2.09
CA LEU A 65 8.16 8.59 -1.69
C LEU A 65 8.02 8.69 -0.16
N LYS A 66 7.53 7.63 0.49
CA LYS A 66 7.44 7.58 1.96
C LYS A 66 8.82 7.68 2.62
N SER A 67 9.82 6.99 2.07
CA SER A 67 11.19 7.04 2.56
C SER A 67 11.85 8.40 2.36
N GLN A 68 11.55 9.06 1.24
CA GLN A 68 11.97 10.43 0.98
C GLN A 68 11.33 11.39 1.97
N ALA A 69 10.01 11.27 2.20
CA ALA A 69 9.30 12.13 3.12
C ALA A 69 9.86 12.06 4.54
N LEU A 70 10.19 10.87 5.02
CA LEU A 70 10.81 10.67 6.33
C LEU A 70 12.18 11.35 6.45
N LYS A 71 12.95 11.49 5.36
CA LYS A 71 14.22 12.22 5.36
C LYS A 71 14.03 13.74 5.43
N SER A 72 12.88 14.24 4.96
CA SER A 72 12.48 15.65 5.02
C SER A 72 11.73 16.00 6.32
N LEU A 73 11.71 15.12 7.32
CA LEU A 73 10.98 15.36 8.56
C LEU A 73 11.47 16.65 9.25
N GLY A 74 10.55 17.59 9.46
CA GLY A 74 10.83 18.89 10.07
C GLY A 74 11.22 19.99 9.08
N ASP A 75 11.41 19.65 7.80
CA ASP A 75 11.57 20.65 6.74
C ASP A 75 10.21 21.14 6.26
N ILE A 76 9.79 22.29 6.80
CA ILE A 76 8.50 22.92 6.45
C ILE A 76 8.49 23.48 5.02
N THR A 77 9.64 23.58 4.35
CA THR A 77 9.72 24.05 2.95
C THR A 77 9.34 22.94 1.97
N ASP A 78 9.59 21.68 2.34
CA ASP A 78 9.11 20.50 1.62
C ASP A 78 7.67 20.14 2.02
N LYS A 79 6.74 20.98 1.55
CA LYS A 79 5.30 20.85 1.85
C LYS A 79 4.72 19.51 1.42
N LYS A 80 5.24 18.90 0.35
CA LYS A 80 4.72 17.63 -0.19
C LYS A 80 5.10 16.47 0.73
N SER A 81 6.38 16.38 1.12
CA SER A 81 6.82 15.40 2.12
C SER A 81 6.11 15.56 3.45
N MET A 82 5.98 16.80 3.95
CA MET A 82 5.23 17.07 5.17
C MET A 82 3.74 16.69 5.03
N GLY A 83 3.14 16.88 3.85
CA GLY A 83 1.79 16.41 3.54
C GLY A 83 1.65 14.90 3.68
N TYR A 84 2.58 14.13 3.10
CA TYR A 84 2.60 12.67 3.25
C TYR A 84 2.72 12.25 4.72
N LEU A 85 3.63 12.87 5.48
CA LEU A 85 3.82 12.54 6.89
C LEU A 85 2.58 12.87 7.75
N ASN A 86 1.97 14.03 7.53
CA ASN A 86 0.73 14.42 8.20
C ASN A 86 -0.39 13.41 7.92
N LEU A 87 -0.50 12.94 6.68
CA LEU A 87 -1.52 11.96 6.35
C LEU A 87 -1.22 10.59 6.96
N GLU A 88 0.05 10.16 7.00
CA GLU A 88 0.42 8.90 7.67
C GLU A 88 0.07 8.92 9.17
N GLU A 89 0.17 10.08 9.85
CA GLU A 89 -0.36 10.25 11.21
C GLU A 89 -1.90 10.22 11.24
N HIS A 90 -2.56 10.86 10.26
CA HIS A 90 -4.03 10.86 10.17
C HIS A 90 -4.62 9.46 9.97
N LYS A 91 -3.93 8.58 9.23
CA LYS A 91 -4.30 7.16 9.13
C LYS A 91 -4.31 6.46 10.49
N LYS A 92 -3.41 6.83 11.41
CA LYS A 92 -3.40 6.27 12.78
C LYS A 92 -4.63 6.72 13.56
N ILE A 93 -5.03 7.99 13.40
CA ILE A 93 -6.24 8.52 14.02
C ILE A 93 -7.46 7.73 13.52
N TYR A 94 -7.56 7.46 12.22
CA TYR A 94 -8.67 6.67 11.65
C TYR A 94 -8.63 5.23 12.12
N LEU A 95 -7.45 4.63 12.23
CA LEU A 95 -7.29 3.29 12.78
C LEU A 95 -7.77 3.19 14.23
N GLU A 96 -7.45 4.17 15.07
CA GLU A 96 -7.92 4.20 16.46
C GLU A 96 -9.43 4.45 16.56
N LYS A 97 -10.00 5.33 15.72
CA LYS A 97 -11.47 5.50 15.63
C LYS A 97 -12.16 4.19 15.23
N PHE A 98 -11.66 3.54 14.17
CA PHE A 98 -12.19 2.26 13.70
C PHE A 98 -12.10 1.19 14.80
N LYS A 99 -10.98 1.11 15.52
CA LYS A 99 -10.80 0.22 16.67
C LYS A 99 -11.81 0.49 17.80
N GLN A 100 -12.18 1.75 18.04
CA GLN A 100 -13.23 2.07 19.03
C GLN A 100 -14.61 1.58 18.59
N GLU A 101 -14.87 1.54 17.29
CA GLU A 101 -16.15 1.10 16.70
C GLU A 101 -16.26 -0.44 16.65
N VAL A 102 -15.19 -1.13 16.24
CA VAL A 102 -15.21 -2.59 15.99
C VAL A 102 -14.55 -3.43 17.07
N GLY A 103 -13.83 -2.81 18.00
CA GLY A 103 -13.06 -3.49 19.03
C GLY A 103 -11.68 -3.95 18.54
N ASP A 104 -11.30 -5.19 18.85
CA ASP A 104 -9.97 -5.71 18.54
C ASP A 104 -9.73 -5.86 17.04
N LEU A 105 -8.55 -5.41 16.58
CA LEU A 105 -8.12 -5.47 15.19
C LEU A 105 -7.47 -6.81 14.81
N ALA A 106 -7.35 -7.76 15.75
CA ALA A 106 -6.72 -9.05 15.53
C ALA A 106 -7.38 -9.85 14.39
N ILE A 107 -8.71 -9.81 14.28
CA ILE A 107 -9.44 -10.51 13.21
C ILE A 107 -9.09 -9.94 11.82
N TYR A 108 -9.03 -8.61 11.68
CA TYR A 108 -8.68 -7.97 10.42
C TYR A 108 -7.22 -8.22 10.03
N ARG A 109 -6.29 -8.18 11.00
CA ARG A 109 -4.89 -8.58 10.77
C ARG A 109 -4.81 -10.02 10.28
N ARG A 110 -5.58 -10.92 10.88
CA ARG A 110 -5.61 -12.34 10.50
C ARG A 110 -6.12 -12.52 9.07
N ILE A 111 -7.21 -11.87 8.68
CA ILE A 111 -7.75 -11.93 7.32
C ILE A 111 -6.70 -11.46 6.31
N ILE A 112 -6.11 -10.28 6.51
CA ILE A 112 -5.05 -9.75 5.63
C ILE A 112 -3.85 -10.70 5.58
N LYS A 113 -3.51 -11.31 6.71
CA LYS A 113 -2.39 -12.25 6.80
C LYS A 113 -2.66 -13.56 6.05
N GLU A 114 -3.89 -14.07 6.10
CA GLU A 114 -4.33 -15.26 5.35
C GLU A 114 -4.33 -14.98 3.84
N ASP A 115 -4.73 -13.78 3.42
CA ASP A 115 -4.76 -13.34 2.02
C ASP A 115 -3.45 -12.70 1.53
N GLU A 116 -2.41 -12.63 2.36
CA GLU A 116 -1.19 -11.85 2.08
C GLU A 116 -0.57 -12.19 0.71
N VAL A 117 -0.48 -13.48 0.37
CA VAL A 117 0.07 -13.93 -0.91
C VAL A 117 -0.75 -13.39 -2.09
N LYS A 118 -2.08 -13.51 -2.00
CA LYS A 118 -3.02 -13.02 -3.01
C LYS A 118 -2.94 -11.50 -3.17
N ILE A 119 -2.88 -10.76 -2.05
CA ILE A 119 -2.73 -9.30 -2.07
C ILE A 119 -1.42 -8.90 -2.76
N ARG A 120 -0.31 -9.60 -2.45
CA ARG A 120 0.99 -9.35 -3.09
C ARG A 120 1.03 -9.72 -4.57
N GLU A 121 0.20 -10.67 -5.00
CA GLU A 121 0.04 -11.07 -6.41
C GLU A 121 -0.70 -10.03 -7.24
N CYS A 122 -1.48 -9.15 -6.61
CA CYS A 122 -2.12 -8.03 -7.30
C CYS A 122 -1.14 -6.99 -7.81
N TYR A 123 0.07 -6.90 -7.25
CA TYR A 123 1.09 -5.93 -7.66
C TYR A 123 2.03 -6.52 -8.72
N SER A 124 2.21 -5.79 -9.81
CA SER A 124 3.18 -6.14 -10.88
C SER A 124 4.65 -6.12 -10.41
N GLU A 125 4.97 -5.25 -9.43
CA GLU A 125 6.28 -5.22 -8.78
C GLU A 125 6.34 -6.20 -7.60
N SER A 126 7.52 -6.79 -7.40
CA SER A 126 7.84 -7.57 -6.22
C SER A 126 7.71 -6.72 -4.97
N THR A 127 6.98 -7.24 -4.00
CA THR A 127 6.85 -6.69 -2.65
C THR A 127 7.61 -7.52 -1.62
N ALA A 128 8.38 -8.53 -2.05
CA ALA A 128 9.05 -9.51 -1.18
C ALA A 128 10.05 -8.88 -0.18
N TRP A 129 10.57 -7.70 -0.52
CA TRP A 129 11.44 -6.89 0.33
C TRP A 129 10.72 -6.30 1.56
N ILE A 130 9.37 -6.28 1.56
CA ILE A 130 8.56 -5.92 2.72
C ILE A 130 8.30 -7.18 3.52
N LYS A 131 8.84 -7.23 4.74
CA LYS A 131 8.53 -8.27 5.72
C LYS A 131 7.03 -8.34 5.98
N SER A 132 6.56 -9.55 6.23
CA SER A 132 5.14 -9.84 6.34
C SER A 132 4.40 -9.02 7.41
N PRO A 133 4.87 -8.90 8.67
CA PRO A 133 4.19 -8.09 9.68
C PRO A 133 3.99 -6.64 9.22
N GLU A 134 5.03 -6.04 8.67
CA GLU A 134 5.03 -4.66 8.17
C GLU A 134 4.08 -4.49 6.98
N PHE A 135 4.00 -5.48 6.10
CA PHE A 135 3.06 -5.49 4.98
C PHE A 135 1.61 -5.56 5.48
N VAL A 136 1.30 -6.48 6.40
CA VAL A 136 -0.05 -6.62 6.98
C VAL A 136 -0.48 -5.32 7.68
N GLU A 137 0.42 -4.71 8.44
CA GLU A 137 0.15 -3.42 9.10
C GLU A 137 -0.13 -2.28 8.13
N MET A 138 0.66 -2.20 7.06
CA MET A 138 0.50 -1.20 6.01
C MET A 138 -0.85 -1.35 5.32
N ILE A 139 -1.17 -2.56 4.85
CA ILE A 139 -2.44 -2.84 4.19
C ILE A 139 -3.64 -2.54 5.10
N LEU A 140 -3.57 -2.93 6.38
CA LEU A 140 -4.65 -2.65 7.32
C LEU A 140 -4.90 -1.14 7.49
N ARG A 141 -3.83 -0.36 7.71
CA ARG A 141 -3.92 1.09 7.89
C ARG A 141 -4.50 1.76 6.65
N ASP A 142 -4.05 1.32 5.48
CA ASP A 142 -4.49 1.87 4.20
C ASP A 142 -5.95 1.52 3.92
N CYS A 143 -6.39 0.28 4.20
CA CYS A 143 -7.80 -0.13 4.05
C CYS A 143 -8.71 0.65 4.98
N VAL A 144 -8.36 0.72 6.27
CA VAL A 144 -9.16 1.45 7.26
C VAL A 144 -9.23 2.94 6.91
N PHE A 145 -8.14 3.52 6.40
CA PHE A 145 -8.16 4.89 5.91
C PHE A 145 -9.17 5.10 4.78
N VAL A 146 -9.11 4.25 3.74
CA VAL A 146 -10.02 4.32 2.59
C VAL A 146 -11.47 4.15 3.04
N LEU A 147 -11.76 3.13 3.85
CA LEU A 147 -13.10 2.86 4.36
C LEU A 147 -13.65 4.03 5.17
N GLN A 148 -12.91 4.52 6.16
CA GLN A 148 -13.37 5.64 6.99
C GLN A 148 -13.54 6.92 6.17
N PHE A 149 -12.61 7.22 5.25
CA PHE A 149 -12.73 8.38 4.38
C PHE A 149 -14.01 8.32 3.52
N ILE A 150 -14.31 7.16 2.94
CA ILE A 150 -15.51 6.96 2.13
C ILE A 150 -16.78 7.04 3.00
N LEU A 151 -16.82 6.39 4.16
CA LEU A 151 -17.97 6.41 5.07
C LEU A 151 -18.32 7.84 5.51
N MET A 152 -17.32 8.62 5.94
CA MET A 152 -17.53 10.02 6.32
C MET A 152 -17.97 10.90 5.13
N ALA A 153 -17.49 10.60 3.91
CA ALA A 153 -17.94 11.32 2.72
C ALA A 153 -19.41 11.05 2.37
N PHE A 154 -19.95 9.88 2.73
CA PHE A 154 -21.36 9.53 2.53
C PHE A 154 -22.29 10.03 3.64
N ASP A 155 -21.81 10.12 4.88
CA ASP A 155 -22.61 10.54 6.04
C ASP A 155 -23.06 12.02 5.97
N GLN A 156 -22.39 12.85 5.15
CA GLN A 156 -22.73 14.26 4.88
C GLN A 156 -23.12 15.04 6.16
N PRO A 157 -22.22 15.11 7.16
CA PRO A 157 -22.55 15.71 8.45
C PRO A 157 -22.99 17.17 8.29
N GLN A 158 -24.03 17.55 9.05
CA GLN A 158 -24.56 18.91 9.11
C GLN A 158 -23.57 19.81 9.88
N GLY A 159 -22.50 20.25 9.22
CA GLY A 159 -21.51 21.17 9.79
C GLY A 159 -20.07 20.66 9.74
N LYS A 160 -19.17 21.33 10.46
CA LYS A 160 -17.75 20.97 10.54
C LYS A 160 -17.56 19.73 11.40
N THR A 161 -16.80 18.78 10.88
CA THR A 161 -16.44 17.52 11.55
C THR A 161 -15.27 17.68 12.52
N GLY A 162 -14.48 18.75 12.37
CA GLY A 162 -13.19 18.92 13.03
C GLY A 162 -12.06 18.16 12.32
N ASP A 163 -12.36 17.43 11.25
CA ASP A 163 -11.39 16.72 10.44
C ASP A 163 -10.96 17.57 9.23
N PRO A 164 -9.67 17.94 9.10
CA PRO A 164 -9.20 18.71 7.96
C PRO A 164 -9.47 18.04 6.60
N LEU A 165 -9.48 16.71 6.52
CA LEU A 165 -9.72 15.98 5.27
C LEU A 165 -11.18 16.06 4.82
N MET A 166 -12.11 16.39 5.71
CA MET A 166 -13.53 16.57 5.42
C MET A 166 -13.92 18.05 5.35
N ASP A 167 -13.35 18.87 6.24
CA ASP A 167 -13.72 20.27 6.39
C ASP A 167 -12.98 21.20 5.40
N GLN A 168 -11.90 20.75 4.76
CA GLN A 168 -11.14 21.53 3.77
C GLN A 168 -11.33 20.95 2.36
N PRO A 169 -12.13 21.60 1.49
CA PRO A 169 -12.44 21.09 0.15
C PRO A 169 -11.21 20.77 -0.71
N GLY A 170 -10.14 21.55 -0.57
CA GLY A 170 -8.88 21.32 -1.28
C GLY A 170 -8.18 20.01 -0.89
N LEU A 171 -8.17 19.67 0.40
CA LEU A 171 -7.63 18.39 0.86
C LEU A 171 -8.55 17.25 0.46
N THR A 172 -9.86 17.40 0.64
CA THR A 172 -10.85 16.40 0.22
C THR A 172 -10.71 16.04 -1.27
N TYR A 173 -10.58 17.05 -2.14
CA TYR A 173 -10.38 16.83 -3.57
C TYR A 173 -9.05 16.16 -3.89
N THR A 174 -7.97 16.57 -3.20
CA THR A 174 -6.65 15.95 -3.36
C THR A 174 -6.68 14.46 -2.97
N VAL A 175 -7.28 14.12 -1.82
CA VAL A 175 -7.46 12.72 -1.39
C VAL A 175 -8.23 11.94 -2.44
N ARG A 176 -9.39 12.45 -2.90
CA ARG A 176 -10.19 11.78 -3.93
C ARG A 176 -9.43 11.53 -5.23
N SER A 177 -8.60 12.50 -5.64
CA SER A 177 -7.76 12.39 -6.83
C SER A 177 -6.68 11.32 -6.65
N ASP A 178 -6.06 11.25 -5.48
CA ASP A 178 -5.05 10.23 -5.17
C ASP A 178 -5.64 8.82 -5.09
N LEU A 179 -6.89 8.68 -4.61
CA LEU A 179 -7.58 7.38 -4.51
C LEU A 179 -7.91 6.76 -5.87
N ILE A 180 -7.84 7.50 -6.97
CA ILE A 180 -8.09 6.98 -8.33
C ILE A 180 -6.80 6.81 -9.15
N LEU A 181 -5.62 7.09 -8.58
CA LEU A 181 -4.34 6.92 -9.26
C LEU A 181 -3.99 5.44 -9.39
N LEU A 182 -3.63 5.01 -10.60
CA LEU A 182 -3.32 3.62 -10.94
C LEU A 182 -2.27 2.97 -10.01
N GLU A 183 -1.20 3.69 -9.66
CA GLU A 183 -0.11 3.18 -8.83
C GLU A 183 -0.35 3.31 -7.32
N ASN A 184 -1.49 3.88 -6.94
CA ASN A 184 -1.84 4.22 -5.57
C ASN A 184 -3.07 3.43 -5.11
N GLN A 185 -3.11 2.14 -5.43
CA GLN A 185 -4.27 1.29 -5.22
C GLN A 185 -4.00 0.17 -4.19
N LEU A 186 -5.11 -0.30 -3.62
CA LEU A 186 -5.22 -1.55 -2.89
C LEU A 186 -6.11 -2.49 -3.70
N PRO A 187 -5.95 -3.82 -3.58
CA PRO A 187 -6.89 -4.74 -4.21
C PRO A 187 -8.30 -4.52 -3.67
N TYR A 188 -9.33 -4.46 -4.52
CA TYR A 188 -10.68 -4.12 -4.03
C TYR A 188 -11.33 -5.21 -3.18
N PHE A 189 -10.89 -6.47 -3.28
CA PHE A 189 -11.47 -7.56 -2.49
C PHE A 189 -11.13 -7.50 -1.00
N ILE A 190 -10.24 -6.60 -0.57
CA ILE A 190 -9.89 -6.40 0.85
C ILE A 190 -10.56 -5.18 1.48
N LEU A 191 -11.32 -4.39 0.70
CA LEU A 191 -12.13 -3.27 1.17
C LEU A 191 -13.57 -3.74 1.43
#